data_AF-A0A3D0S516-F1
#
_entry.id   AF-A0A3D0S516-F1
#
_cell.length_a   1.000
_cell.length_b   1.000
_cell.length_c   1.000
_cell.angle_alpha   90.00
_cell.angle_beta   90.00
_cell.angle_gamma   90.00
#
_symmetry.space_group_name_H-M   'P 1'
#
loop_
_entity.id
_entity.type
_entity.pdbx_description
1 polymer ?
#
loop_
_entity_poly.entity_id
_entity_poly.type
_entity_poly.pdbx_seq_one_letter_code
_entity_poly.pdbx_strand_id
1 'polypeptide(L)'
;LLLDPYAKATTGDIEWNQSLFGYTFGDPPDIDSRNDDDSGPHMCKGVVINPFFDWDGDRRLDVPYNESVIYEAHVKGMTQLHAGVREEQRGTYAGLA
;
A
#
# COMPACT_ATOMS: atom_id res chain seq x y z
N LEU A 1 -15.09 -9.75 6.02
CA LEU A 1 -14.22 -10.02 4.85
C LEU A 1 -12.75 -9.98 5.27
N LEU A 2 -11.89 -10.88 4.78
CA LEU A 2 -10.45 -10.84 4.99
C LEU A 2 -9.72 -10.62 3.65
N LEU A 3 -8.52 -10.00 3.71
CA LEU A 3 -7.65 -9.83 2.56
C LEU A 3 -6.77 -11.08 2.36
N ASP A 4 -6.59 -11.51 1.12
CA ASP A 4 -5.60 -12.54 0.78
C ASP A 4 -4.19 -12.04 1.14
N PRO A 5 -3.46 -12.72 2.05
CA PRO A 5 -2.10 -12.32 2.43
C PRO A 5 -1.10 -12.38 1.27
N TYR A 6 -1.43 -13.03 0.15
CA TYR A 6 -0.60 -13.08 -1.05
C TYR A 6 -0.99 -12.07 -2.13
N ALA A 7 -2.02 -11.24 -1.89
CA ALA A 7 -2.43 -10.20 -2.83
C ALA A 7 -1.25 -9.30 -3.23
N LYS A 8 -1.04 -9.13 -4.54
CA LYS A 8 0.07 -8.32 -5.08
C LYS A 8 -0.32 -6.86 -5.35
N ALA A 9 -1.62 -6.58 -5.34
CA ALA A 9 -2.18 -5.25 -5.38
C ALA A 9 -3.49 -5.23 -4.59
N THR A 10 -3.82 -4.06 -4.05
CA THR A 10 -5.06 -3.79 -3.35
C THR A 10 -5.81 -2.66 -4.05
N THR A 11 -7.12 -2.61 -3.88
CA THR A 11 -7.96 -1.50 -4.34
C THR A 11 -8.92 -1.05 -3.23
N GLY A 12 -9.20 0.24 -3.23
CA GLY A 12 -9.92 0.93 -2.15
C GLY A 12 -9.06 1.15 -0.92
N ASP A 13 -9.49 2.09 -0.10
CA ASP A 13 -8.95 2.33 1.24
C ASP A 13 -9.81 1.61 2.29
N ILE A 14 -9.26 1.44 3.49
CA ILE A 14 -10.05 0.98 4.63
C ILE A 14 -10.91 2.16 5.10
N GLU A 15 -12.22 1.99 5.09
CA GLU A 15 -13.16 2.93 5.70
C GLU A 15 -13.40 2.51 7.15
N TRP A 16 -12.91 3.28 8.12
CA TRP A 16 -13.01 2.90 9.53
C TRP A 16 -14.47 2.74 9.98
N ASN A 17 -14.82 1.51 10.36
CA ASN A 17 -16.14 1.11 10.83
C ASN A 17 -16.01 0.00 11.89
N GLN A 18 -16.97 -0.08 12.83
CA GLN A 18 -17.00 -1.14 13.85
C GLN A 18 -17.09 -2.55 13.24
N SER A 19 -17.72 -2.73 12.07
CA SER A 19 -17.83 -4.02 11.39
C SER A 19 -16.48 -4.63 10.98
N LEU A 20 -15.40 -3.82 10.94
CA LEU A 20 -14.04 -4.29 10.70
C LEU A 20 -13.43 -5.01 11.90
N PHE A 21 -14.07 -4.95 13.07
CA PHE A 21 -13.60 -5.56 14.31
C PHE A 21 -14.43 -6.78 14.64
N GLY A 22 -13.78 -7.84 15.13
CA GLY A 22 -14.46 -9.09 15.51
C GLY A 22 -15.31 -9.02 16.77
N TYR A 23 -15.39 -7.86 17.43
CA TYR A 23 -16.08 -7.62 18.70
C TYR A 23 -16.87 -6.30 18.63
N THR A 24 -17.85 -6.16 19.52
CA THR A 24 -18.70 -4.95 19.58
C THR A 24 -18.03 -3.88 20.43
N PHE A 25 -18.01 -2.63 19.95
CA PHE A 25 -17.44 -1.54 20.73
C PHE A 25 -18.27 -1.27 21.97
N GLY A 26 -17.60 -1.11 23.12
CA GLY A 26 -18.25 -0.83 24.40
C GLY A 26 -18.66 -2.07 25.19
N ASP A 27 -18.53 -3.28 24.62
CA ASP A 27 -18.64 -4.50 25.40
C ASP A 27 -17.52 -4.55 26.45
N PRO A 28 -17.77 -5.17 27.62
CA PRO A 28 -16.69 -5.54 28.53
C PRO A 28 -15.64 -6.35 27.77
N PRO A 29 -14.36 -6.34 28.19
CA PRO A 29 -13.34 -7.21 27.62
C PRO A 29 -13.66 -8.67 27.97
N ASP A 30 -14.61 -9.21 27.22
CA ASP A 30 -15.11 -10.57 27.28
C ASP A 30 -14.69 -11.24 25.97
N ILE A 31 -14.10 -12.42 26.11
CA ILE A 31 -13.66 -13.24 24.98
C ILE A 31 -14.85 -13.73 24.14
N ASP A 32 -16.06 -13.69 24.72
CA ASP A 32 -17.29 -14.09 24.06
C ASP A 32 -17.95 -12.94 23.26
N SER A 33 -17.44 -11.69 23.35
CA SER A 33 -17.94 -10.60 22.50
C SER A 33 -17.64 -10.90 21.04
N ARG A 34 -18.70 -10.92 20.23
CA ARG A 34 -18.62 -11.25 18.80
C ARG A 34 -19.46 -10.28 17.99
N ASN A 35 -18.82 -9.67 16.99
CA ASN A 35 -19.50 -8.85 15.98
C ASN A 35 -19.83 -9.69 14.74
N ASP A 36 -21.09 -9.64 14.29
CA ASP A 36 -21.62 -10.33 13.12
C ASP A 36 -21.82 -9.43 11.89
N ASP A 37 -21.53 -8.12 12.02
CA ASP A 37 -21.71 -7.16 10.96
C ASP A 37 -20.80 -7.44 9.75
N ASP A 38 -21.30 -7.18 8.54
CA ASP A 38 -20.51 -7.35 7.32
C ASP A 38 -19.47 -6.23 7.17
N SER A 39 -18.19 -6.61 7.23
CA SER A 39 -17.05 -5.73 6.95
C SER A 39 -16.78 -5.51 5.46
N GLY A 40 -17.38 -6.31 4.57
CA GLY A 40 -17.11 -6.30 3.14
C GLY A 40 -17.15 -4.92 2.45
N PRO A 41 -18.13 -4.05 2.76
CA PRO A 41 -18.19 -2.70 2.20
C PRO A 41 -17.06 -1.75 2.63
N HIS A 42 -16.46 -1.99 3.80
CA HIS A 42 -15.49 -1.08 4.45
C HIS A 42 -14.04 -1.56 4.37
N MET A 43 -13.82 -2.78 3.91
CA MET A 43 -12.49 -3.39 3.76
C MET A 43 -11.97 -3.22 2.33
N CYS A 44 -10.64 -3.09 2.18
CA CYS A 44 -10.00 -3.11 0.87
C CYS A 44 -10.10 -4.50 0.22
N LYS A 45 -9.95 -4.57 -1.11
CA LYS A 45 -10.04 -5.81 -1.88
C LYS A 45 -8.72 -6.14 -2.54
N GLY A 46 -8.38 -7.43 -2.61
CA GLY A 46 -7.24 -7.91 -3.39
C GLY A 46 -7.54 -7.83 -4.89
N VAL A 47 -6.53 -7.49 -5.68
CA VAL A 47 -6.62 -7.43 -7.15
C VAL A 47 -5.74 -8.50 -7.76
N VAL A 48 -6.31 -9.30 -8.66
CA VAL A 48 -5.52 -10.21 -9.51
C VAL A 48 -4.84 -9.38 -10.58
N ILE A 49 -3.51 -9.45 -10.63
CA ILE A 49 -2.69 -8.72 -11.58
C ILE A 49 -2.08 -9.66 -12.63
N ASN A 50 -1.79 -9.12 -13.81
CA ASN A 50 -0.88 -9.77 -14.74
C ASN A 50 0.56 -9.49 -14.30
N PRO A 51 1.39 -10.51 -14.02
CA PRO A 51 2.78 -10.30 -13.61
C PRO A 51 3.70 -9.86 -14.75
N PHE A 52 3.25 -9.90 -16.01
CA PHE A 52 4.07 -9.54 -17.16
C PHE A 52 4.33 -8.03 -17.22
N PHE A 53 5.61 -7.67 -17.35
CA PHE A 53 6.09 -6.32 -17.65
C PHE A 53 7.34 -6.43 -18.52
N ASP A 54 7.47 -5.57 -19.53
CA ASP A 54 8.64 -5.51 -20.40
C ASP A 54 9.66 -4.52 -19.83
N TRP A 55 10.83 -5.02 -19.47
CA TRP A 55 11.88 -4.26 -18.77
C TRP A 55 12.87 -3.56 -19.70
N ASP A 56 12.72 -3.68 -21.03
CA ASP A 56 13.60 -3.05 -22.03
C ASP A 56 15.12 -3.25 -21.77
N GLY A 57 15.48 -4.41 -21.23
CA GLY A 57 16.87 -4.76 -20.93
C GLY A 57 17.45 -4.19 -19.63
N ASP A 58 16.62 -3.67 -18.71
CA ASP A 58 17.05 -3.28 -17.37
C ASP A 58 17.86 -4.40 -16.67
N ARG A 59 18.96 -4.00 -16.04
CA ARG A 59 19.90 -4.92 -15.39
C ARG A 59 20.40 -4.32 -14.08
N ARG A 60 20.72 -5.21 -13.14
CA ARG A 60 21.31 -4.80 -11.86
C ARG A 60 22.62 -4.05 -12.09
N LEU A 61 22.80 -2.95 -11.37
CA LEU A 61 24.03 -2.15 -11.40
C LEU A 61 25.21 -2.86 -10.72
N ASP A 62 24.94 -3.72 -9.72
CA ASP A 62 25.92 -4.48 -8.95
C ASP A 62 27.10 -3.63 -8.42
N VAL A 63 26.82 -2.40 -7.98
CA VAL A 63 27.82 -1.49 -7.39
C VAL A 63 28.41 -2.13 -6.12
N PRO A 64 29.74 -2.25 -6.00
CA PRO A 64 30.38 -2.76 -4.79
C PRO A 64 29.95 -1.96 -3.55
N TYR A 65 29.77 -2.67 -2.43
CA TYR A 65 29.24 -2.05 -1.21
C TYR A 65 30.14 -0.93 -0.66
N ASN A 66 31.46 -1.09 -0.79
CA ASN A 66 32.45 -0.08 -0.40
C ASN A 66 32.48 1.16 -1.32
N GLU A 67 31.82 1.09 -2.49
CA GLU A 67 31.67 2.19 -3.44
C GLU A 67 30.26 2.79 -3.39
N SER A 68 29.35 2.21 -2.60
CA SER A 68 27.95 2.62 -2.53
C SER A 68 27.75 3.83 -1.62
N VAL A 69 26.91 4.76 -2.06
CA VAL A 69 26.34 5.84 -1.24
C VAL A 69 24.83 5.68 -1.23
N ILE A 70 24.25 5.46 -0.05
CA ILE A 70 22.80 5.25 0.10
C ILE A 70 22.13 6.61 0.29
N TYR A 71 21.09 6.87 -0.51
CA TYR A 71 20.24 8.04 -0.39
C TYR A 71 18.83 7.62 0.04
N GLU A 72 18.50 7.81 1.32
CA GLU A 72 17.18 7.51 1.86
C GLU A 72 16.18 8.63 1.51
N ALA A 73 15.02 8.26 0.99
CA ALA A 73 14.02 9.19 0.47
C ALA A 73 12.60 8.70 0.72
N HIS A 74 11.70 9.65 1.01
CA HIS A 74 10.26 9.41 1.00
C HIS A 74 9.69 9.72 -0.39
N VAL A 75 9.07 8.74 -1.06
CA VAL A 75 8.52 8.87 -2.43
C VAL A 75 7.69 10.15 -2.58
N LYS A 76 6.68 10.32 -1.71
CA LYS A 76 5.85 11.54 -1.70
C LYS A 76 6.68 12.81 -1.49
N GLY A 77 7.39 12.89 -0.36
CA GLY A 77 8.12 14.08 0.05
C GLY A 77 9.16 14.57 -0.95
N MET A 78 9.81 13.64 -1.69
CA MET A 78 10.87 13.97 -2.65
C MET A 78 10.39 14.92 -3.75
N THR A 79 9.18 14.72 -4.26
CA THR A 79 8.70 15.44 -5.46
C THR A 79 7.39 16.19 -5.26
N GLN A 80 6.75 16.11 -4.08
CA GLN A 80 5.47 16.77 -3.80
C GLN A 80 5.48 18.28 -4.09
N LEU A 81 6.61 18.96 -3.81
CA LEU A 81 6.79 20.40 -4.02
C LEU A 81 7.76 20.73 -5.15
N HIS A 82 8.19 19.73 -5.93
CA HIS A 82 9.17 19.93 -6.98
C HIS A 82 8.52 20.55 -8.22
N ALA A 83 8.74 21.84 -8.46
CA ALA A 83 8.12 22.60 -9.54
C ALA A 83 8.41 22.03 -10.94
N GLY A 84 9.56 21.38 -11.12
CA GLY A 84 9.93 20.71 -12.37
C GLY A 84 9.21 19.40 -12.67
N VAL A 85 8.44 18.85 -11.72
CA VAL A 85 7.61 17.65 -11.92
C VAL A 85 6.17 18.09 -12.21
N ARG A 86 5.54 17.45 -13.19
CA ARG A 86 4.13 17.72 -13.55
C ARG A 86 3.24 17.48 -12.34
N GLU A 87 2.28 18.37 -12.11
CA GLU A 87 1.50 18.40 -10.86
C GLU A 87 0.82 17.06 -10.56
N GLU A 88 0.27 16.41 -11.59
CA GLU A 88 -0.41 15.12 -11.48
C GLU A 88 0.51 13.93 -11.13
N GLN A 89 1.83 14.10 -11.27
CA GLN A 89 2.84 13.07 -10.96
C GLN A 89 3.57 13.33 -9.64
N ARG A 90 3.41 14.52 -9.04
CA ARG A 90 4.12 14.89 -7.82
C ARG A 90 3.81 13.94 -6.67
N GLY A 91 4.86 13.48 -6.01
CA GLY A 91 4.77 12.56 -4.89
C GLY A 91 4.33 11.14 -5.24
N THR A 92 4.40 10.76 -6.52
CA THR A 92 4.12 9.41 -7.02
C THR A 92 5.39 8.70 -7.48
N TYR A 93 5.34 7.39 -7.70
CA TYR A 93 6.46 6.63 -8.28
C TYR A 93 6.87 7.16 -9.67
N ALA A 94 5.91 7.59 -10.50
CA ALA A 94 6.20 8.14 -11.82
C ALA A 94 6.88 9.52 -11.75
N GLY A 95 6.61 10.31 -10.72
CA GLY A 95 7.28 11.60 -10.52
C GLY A 95 8.67 11.50 -9.91
N LEU A 96 9.03 10.35 -9.33
CA LEU A 96 10.35 10.10 -8.75
C LEU A 96 11.39 9.66 -9.78
N ALA A 97 10.95 9.02 -10.86
CA ALA A 97 11.79 8.45 -11.91
C ALA A 97 12.18 9.47 -12.99
#